data_AF-A0A7X8LCV2-F1
#
_entry.id   AF-A0A7X8LCV2-F1
#
_cell.length_a   1.000
_cell.length_b   1.000
_cell.length_c   1.000
_cell.angle_alpha   90.00
_cell.angle_beta   90.00
_cell.angle_gamma   90.00
#
_symmetry.space_group_name_H-M   'P 1'
#
loop_
_entity.id
_entity.type
_entity.pdbx_description
1 polymer ?
#
loop_
_entity_poly.entity_id
_entity_poly.type
_entity_poly.pdbx_seq_one_letter_code
_entity_poly.pdbx_strand_id
1 'polypeptide(L)'
;MSLQNSIKQSVIIGYLLKIKKYADNSKLFSVDIRKNKKSYSKKYRTWIDTSLIYRLFIFIDRLFNSIERKLYNSINTSLLFGFLIGPFNREKDSDKSANGITKNSYIIKFLKWFFSNFTYRDILIFIPASYVVVDYVIRLIPFLGPLGSIWDELVLVLCFFVYFINRIYSGGKINYNFTPMDLPLIIYIVLGICHVFIKSPTLSISIEGFRAVYQQIFWYFIATQFVKNINDSEKVINLMIAIGLFLGLHATYQYIAKVPMPGNWVDVGESISTRAYSIIGSPNVLGSIFVLFIPLAFSMGVANKEKKLKLFYYGTALFMTGGLLFTMSRGAWLAFAFGVFVYILAIVPKLIIPFAGLGAVFILFGG
;
A
#
# COMPACT_ATOMS: atom_id res chain seq x y z
N MET A 1 12.33 -44.58 17.50
CA MET A 1 13.00 -43.48 16.77
C MET A 1 12.74 -42.19 17.53
N SER A 2 13.76 -41.50 18.05
CA SER A 2 13.53 -40.27 18.83
C SER A 2 13.05 -39.14 17.92
N LEU A 3 12.09 -38.33 18.39
CA LEU A 3 11.52 -37.21 17.64
C LEU A 3 12.61 -36.26 17.09
N GLN A 4 13.71 -36.10 17.83
CA GLN A 4 14.89 -35.34 17.42
C GLN A 4 15.60 -35.94 16.19
N ASN A 5 15.66 -37.27 16.07
CA ASN A 5 16.28 -37.94 14.92
C ASN A 5 15.37 -37.86 13.69
N SER A 6 14.05 -37.94 13.86
CA SER A 6 13.08 -37.75 12.77
C SER A 6 13.07 -36.30 12.23
N ILE A 7 13.24 -35.31 13.10
CA ILE A 7 13.36 -33.90 12.72
C ILE A 7 14.66 -33.64 11.93
N LYS A 8 15.78 -34.28 12.33
CA LYS A 8 17.07 -34.16 11.62
C LYS A 8 17.09 -34.85 10.26
N GLN A 9 16.33 -35.95 10.11
CA GLN A 9 16.24 -36.71 8.85
C GLN A 9 15.14 -36.21 7.92
N SER A 10 14.26 -35.30 8.37
CA SER A 10 13.22 -34.72 7.54
C SER A 10 13.83 -33.85 6.44
N VAL A 11 13.64 -34.30 5.20
CA VAL A 11 14.05 -33.59 3.98
C VAL A 11 13.49 -32.17 3.97
N ILE A 12 12.23 -32.00 4.38
CA ILE A 12 11.54 -30.70 4.41
C ILE A 12 12.20 -29.76 5.42
N ILE A 13 12.48 -30.23 6.64
CA ILE A 13 13.13 -29.41 7.68
C ILE A 13 14.58 -29.10 7.28
N GLY A 14 15.28 -30.03 6.65
CA GLY A 14 16.60 -29.81 6.08
C GLY A 14 16.62 -28.73 5.00
N TYR A 15 15.63 -28.72 4.09
CA TYR A 15 15.48 -27.67 3.09
C TYR A 15 15.15 -26.31 3.72
N LEU A 16 14.25 -26.27 4.71
CA LEU A 16 13.93 -25.04 5.44
C LEU A 16 15.13 -24.46 6.20
N LEU A 17 15.95 -25.32 6.82
CA LEU A 17 17.19 -24.90 7.48
C LEU A 17 18.25 -24.41 6.48
N LYS A 18 18.33 -25.03 5.30
CA LYS A 18 19.17 -24.53 4.20
C LYS A 18 18.69 -23.17 3.72
N ILE A 19 17.39 -22.99 3.48
CA ILE A 19 16.78 -21.70 3.10
C ILE A 19 17.08 -20.64 4.15
N LYS A 20 16.93 -20.95 5.44
CA LYS A 20 17.31 -20.05 6.53
C LYS A 20 18.79 -19.70 6.49
N LYS A 21 19.68 -20.69 6.35
CA LYS A 21 21.13 -20.47 6.25
C LYS A 21 21.51 -19.61 5.05
N TYR A 22 20.81 -19.77 3.92
CA TYR A 22 20.99 -18.94 2.74
C TYR A 22 20.40 -17.54 2.92
N ALA A 23 19.28 -17.38 3.64
CA ALA A 23 18.69 -16.08 3.97
C ALA A 23 19.58 -15.28 4.94
N ASP A 24 20.09 -15.92 5.99
CA ASP A 24 20.99 -15.31 6.99
C ASP A 24 22.32 -14.84 6.36
N ASN A 25 22.80 -15.53 5.32
CA ASN A 25 24.02 -15.17 4.58
C ASN A 25 23.75 -14.39 3.28
N SER A 26 22.48 -14.16 2.94
CA SER A 26 22.08 -13.43 1.74
C SER A 26 22.12 -11.94 2.00
N LYS A 27 22.81 -11.19 1.13
CA LYS A 27 22.72 -9.72 1.12
C LYS A 27 21.30 -9.20 0.89
N LEU A 28 20.41 -10.02 0.34
CA LEU A 28 19.03 -9.68 -0.07
C LEU A 28 17.99 -9.94 1.02
N PHE A 29 18.21 -10.92 1.91
CA PHE A 29 17.24 -11.37 2.91
C PHE A 29 17.76 -11.33 4.36
N SER A 30 18.97 -10.83 4.60
CA SER A 30 19.50 -10.67 5.96
C SER A 30 18.68 -9.60 6.72
N VAL A 31 17.71 -10.02 7.54
CA VAL A 31 16.97 -9.12 8.43
C VAL A 31 17.70 -9.10 9.78
N ASP A 32 18.48 -8.03 10.00
CA ASP A 32 19.32 -7.88 11.20
C ASP A 32 18.48 -7.33 12.38
N ILE A 33 17.63 -8.19 12.96
CA ILE A 33 16.60 -7.80 13.97
C ILE A 33 17.21 -7.40 15.33
N ARG A 34 18.50 -7.66 15.59
CA ARG A 34 19.09 -7.53 16.94
C ARG A 34 20.56 -7.08 16.98
N LYS A 35 20.91 -5.99 16.29
CA LYS A 35 22.14 -5.25 16.63
C LYS A 35 21.82 -3.83 17.10
N ASN A 36 22.29 -3.57 18.32
CA ASN A 36 22.33 -2.27 18.97
C ASN A 36 22.66 -1.15 17.98
N LYS A 37 22.02 0.01 18.20
CA LYS A 37 22.28 1.30 17.55
C LYS A 37 23.77 1.49 17.20
N LYS A 38 24.16 1.06 16.01
CA LYS A 38 25.21 1.70 15.23
C LYS A 38 24.53 2.11 13.95
N SER A 39 24.49 3.41 13.72
CA SER A 39 24.06 4.03 12.49
C SER A 39 24.84 3.40 11.33
N TYR A 40 24.24 2.40 10.68
CA TYR A 40 24.79 1.85 9.45
C TYR A 40 24.28 2.72 8.32
N SER A 41 25.07 3.73 7.96
CA SER A 41 24.96 4.48 6.69
C SER A 41 25.37 3.61 5.49
N LYS A 42 25.05 2.30 5.51
CA LYS A 42 25.37 1.41 4.39
C LYS A 42 24.27 1.59 3.36
N LYS A 43 24.52 2.47 2.38
CA LYS A 43 23.68 2.64 1.19
C LYS A 43 23.54 1.26 0.55
N TYR A 44 22.38 0.62 0.70
CA TYR A 44 22.10 -0.70 0.16
C TYR A 44 22.18 -0.60 -1.36
N ARG A 45 23.31 -1.02 -1.95
CA ARG A 45 23.42 -1.14 -3.40
C ARG A 45 22.78 -2.45 -3.79
N THR A 46 21.61 -2.37 -4.42
CA THR A 46 20.93 -3.58 -4.90
C THR A 46 21.69 -4.15 -6.10
N TRP A 47 21.50 -5.43 -6.42
CA TRP A 47 22.00 -6.05 -7.67
C TRP A 47 21.62 -5.26 -8.95
N ILE A 48 20.56 -4.44 -8.86
CA ILE A 48 20.09 -3.54 -9.89
C ILE A 48 21.13 -2.44 -10.16
N ASP A 49 21.81 -1.92 -9.14
CA ASP A 49 22.77 -0.81 -9.27
C ASP A 49 23.95 -1.13 -10.21
N THR A 50 24.23 -2.43 -10.39
CA THR A 50 25.26 -2.95 -11.30
C THR A 50 24.73 -3.42 -12.65
N SER A 51 23.41 -3.53 -12.80
CA SER A 51 22.76 -4.01 -14.03
C SER A 51 22.94 -3.00 -15.17
N LEU A 52 23.22 -3.53 -16.38
CA LEU A 52 23.24 -2.72 -17.61
C LEU A 52 21.91 -1.98 -17.83
N ILE A 53 20.80 -2.60 -17.43
CA ILE A 53 19.45 -2.04 -17.58
C ILE A 53 19.26 -0.84 -16.66
N TYR A 54 19.75 -0.91 -15.42
CA TYR A 54 19.69 0.22 -14.50
C TYR A 54 20.57 1.39 -14.99
N ARG A 55 21.74 1.09 -15.57
CA ARG A 55 22.58 2.12 -16.21
C ARG A 55 21.87 2.78 -17.38
N LEU A 56 21.14 2.00 -18.20
CA LEU A 56 20.30 2.52 -19.28
C LEU A 56 19.19 3.43 -18.73
N PHE A 57 18.48 3.01 -17.68
CA PHE A 57 17.45 3.83 -17.04
C PHE A 57 17.99 5.13 -16.46
N ILE A 58 19.13 5.10 -15.79
CA ILE A 58 19.81 6.32 -15.32
C ILE A 58 20.21 7.20 -16.50
N PHE A 59 20.71 6.63 -17.60
CA PHE A 59 21.08 7.39 -18.78
C PHE A 59 19.86 8.11 -19.38
N ILE A 60 18.74 7.41 -19.52
CA ILE A 60 17.46 7.97 -19.97
C ILE A 60 17.01 9.08 -19.00
N ASP A 61 17.07 8.86 -17.69
CA ASP A 61 16.70 9.86 -16.68
C ASP A 61 17.55 11.14 -16.77
N ARG A 62 18.86 11.00 -17.08
CA ARG A 62 19.74 12.16 -17.32
C ARG A 62 19.34 12.95 -18.58
N LEU A 63 18.91 12.27 -19.65
CA LEU A 63 18.41 12.94 -20.85
C LEU A 63 17.14 13.74 -20.52
N PHE A 64 16.20 13.14 -19.78
CA PHE A 64 15.01 13.85 -19.30
C PHE A 64 15.37 15.05 -18.44
N ASN A 65 16.28 14.91 -17.47
CA ASN A 65 16.74 16.02 -16.64
C ASN A 65 17.36 17.17 -17.46
N SER A 66 18.04 16.86 -18.57
CA SER A 66 18.60 17.87 -19.47
C SER A 66 17.50 18.64 -20.19
N ILE A 67 16.47 17.93 -20.69
CA ILE A 67 15.29 18.53 -21.33
C ILE A 67 14.51 19.39 -20.32
N GLU A 68 14.27 18.87 -19.12
CA GLU A 68 13.56 19.57 -18.04
C GLU A 68 14.30 20.83 -17.59
N ARG A 69 15.63 20.81 -17.52
CA ARG A 69 16.43 22.02 -17.25
C ARG A 69 16.27 23.07 -18.34
N LYS A 70 16.23 22.67 -19.61
CA LYS A 70 15.97 23.59 -20.73
C LYS A 70 14.57 24.18 -20.62
N LEU A 71 13.56 23.36 -20.30
CA LEU A 71 12.19 23.81 -20.06
C LEU A 71 12.11 24.78 -18.89
N TYR A 72 12.73 24.48 -17.75
CA TYR A 72 12.80 25.35 -16.58
C TYR A 72 13.41 26.71 -16.93
N ASN A 73 14.55 26.72 -17.62
CA ASN A 73 15.19 27.94 -18.06
C ASN A 73 14.29 28.73 -19.02
N SER A 74 13.65 28.06 -19.99
CA SER A 74 12.71 28.66 -20.93
C SER A 74 11.52 29.32 -20.22
N ILE A 75 10.94 28.63 -19.23
CA ILE A 75 9.83 29.10 -18.41
C ILE A 75 10.24 30.35 -17.62
N ASN A 76 11.40 30.33 -16.95
CA ASN A 76 11.88 31.49 -16.18
C ASN A 76 12.28 32.68 -17.06
N THR A 77 12.73 32.45 -18.29
CA THR A 77 13.07 33.53 -19.24
C THR A 77 11.84 34.13 -19.94
N SER A 78 10.66 33.51 -19.82
CA SER A 78 9.45 33.95 -20.51
C SER A 78 8.61 34.89 -19.64
N LEU A 79 8.46 36.15 -20.05
CA LEU A 79 7.64 37.18 -19.37
C LEU A 79 6.17 36.74 -19.17
N LEU A 80 5.58 36.03 -20.15
CA LEU A 80 4.19 35.54 -20.08
C LEU A 80 3.99 34.45 -19.02
N PHE A 81 4.96 33.55 -18.86
CA PHE A 81 4.90 32.49 -17.85
C PHE A 81 5.29 33.00 -16.46
N GLY A 82 6.20 33.98 -16.37
CA GLY A 82 6.49 34.67 -15.11
C GLY A 82 5.26 35.33 -14.46
N PHE A 83 4.33 35.85 -15.28
CA PHE A 83 3.06 36.41 -14.81
C PHE A 83 2.07 35.34 -14.32
N LEU A 84 1.96 34.21 -15.03
CA LEU A 84 1.12 33.06 -14.63
C LEU A 84 1.66 32.30 -13.41
N ILE A 85 2.98 32.31 -13.21
CA ILE A 85 3.69 31.56 -12.15
C ILE A 85 3.99 32.42 -10.92
N GLY A 86 3.98 33.75 -11.05
CA GLY A 86 4.09 34.72 -9.96
C GLY A 86 3.26 34.39 -8.70
N PRO A 87 2.01 33.89 -8.81
CA PRO A 87 1.23 33.49 -7.63
C PRO A 87 1.61 32.12 -7.02
N PHE A 88 2.26 31.22 -7.76
CA PHE A 88 2.72 29.91 -7.25
C PHE A 88 4.10 29.97 -6.58
N ASN A 89 4.93 30.95 -6.94
CA ASN A 89 6.25 31.18 -6.33
C ASN A 89 6.20 31.99 -5.02
N ARG A 90 5.03 32.48 -4.61
CA ARG A 90 4.82 33.05 -3.28
C ARG A 90 4.57 31.93 -2.27
N GLU A 91 5.64 31.27 -1.83
CA GLU A 91 5.59 30.58 -0.56
C GLU A 91 5.57 31.63 0.57
N LYS A 92 4.53 31.52 1.41
CA LYS A 92 4.20 32.32 2.61
C LYS A 92 3.68 33.74 2.38
N ASP A 93 2.36 33.85 2.37
CA ASP A 93 1.63 34.55 3.44
C ASP A 93 0.13 34.33 3.27
N SER A 94 -0.43 33.32 3.95
CA SER A 94 -1.87 33.16 4.10
C SER A 94 -2.25 33.17 5.57
N ASP A 95 -1.95 34.28 6.24
CA ASP A 95 -2.57 34.61 7.53
C ASP A 95 -3.35 35.94 7.47
N LYS A 96 -4.02 36.19 6.34
CA LYS A 96 -4.98 37.30 6.25
C LYS A 96 -6.32 36.84 5.69
N SER A 97 -7.32 37.00 6.56
CA SER A 97 -8.76 36.94 6.32
C SER A 97 -9.40 35.55 6.34
N ALA A 98 -9.75 35.09 7.54
CA ALA A 98 -10.92 34.23 7.72
C ALA A 98 -11.81 34.86 8.80
N ASN A 99 -12.99 35.29 8.38
CA ASN A 99 -14.00 36.03 9.15
C ASN A 99 -14.34 35.36 10.50
N GLY A 100 -14.64 36.22 11.48
CA GLY A 100 -14.71 35.96 12.93
C GLY A 100 -15.79 34.98 13.44
N ILE A 101 -16.42 34.17 12.59
CA ILE A 101 -17.47 33.22 13.01
C ILE A 101 -16.93 31.77 13.12
N THR A 102 -15.76 31.47 12.56
CA THR A 102 -15.20 30.10 12.51
C THR A 102 -14.15 29.76 13.58
N LYS A 103 -13.84 30.71 14.49
CA LYS A 103 -12.75 30.58 15.48
C LYS A 103 -13.02 29.62 16.65
N ASN A 104 -14.27 29.22 16.89
CA ASN A 104 -14.64 28.45 18.10
C ASN A 104 -15.09 27.00 17.87
N SER A 105 -15.05 26.50 16.64
CA SER A 105 -15.33 25.08 16.42
C SER A 105 -14.10 24.25 16.74
N TYR A 106 -14.19 23.40 17.77
CA TYR A 106 -13.18 22.39 18.09
C TYR A 106 -12.89 21.47 16.90
N ILE A 107 -13.89 21.23 16.05
CA ILE A 107 -13.77 20.42 14.83
C ILE A 107 -12.88 21.16 13.81
N ILE A 108 -13.06 22.47 13.63
CA ILE A 108 -12.23 23.25 12.70
C ILE A 108 -10.79 23.38 13.24
N LYS A 109 -10.59 23.51 14.56
CA LYS A 109 -9.25 23.49 15.17
C LYS A 109 -8.58 22.12 15.04
N PHE A 110 -9.33 21.05 15.26
CA PHE A 110 -8.85 19.68 15.05
C PHE A 110 -8.51 19.43 13.58
N LEU A 111 -9.38 19.81 12.64
CA LEU A 111 -9.13 19.69 11.20
C LEU A 111 -7.93 20.55 10.78
N LYS A 112 -7.82 21.80 11.25
CA LYS A 112 -6.65 22.64 10.96
C LYS A 112 -5.36 22.05 11.53
N TRP A 113 -5.36 21.59 12.78
CA TRP A 113 -4.21 20.91 13.38
C TRP A 113 -3.84 19.64 12.62
N PHE A 114 -4.85 18.82 12.26
CA PHE A 114 -4.69 17.60 11.49
C PHE A 114 -4.12 17.88 10.10
N PHE A 115 -4.75 18.75 9.31
CA PHE A 115 -4.29 19.13 7.97
C PHE A 115 -2.99 19.95 7.96
N SER A 116 -2.69 20.74 9.00
CA SER A 116 -1.44 21.53 9.07
C SER A 116 -0.19 20.67 9.25
N ASN A 117 -0.34 19.44 9.75
CA ASN A 117 0.76 18.47 9.85
C ASN A 117 1.03 17.73 8.52
N PHE A 118 0.16 17.89 7.52
CA PHE A 118 0.26 17.22 6.23
C PHE A 118 0.72 18.19 5.15
N THR A 119 1.82 17.84 4.49
CA THR A 119 2.29 18.58 3.31
C THR A 119 1.34 18.30 2.14
N TYR A 120 1.24 19.19 1.14
CA TYR A 120 0.49 18.93 -0.10
C TYR A 120 0.88 17.58 -0.75
N ARG A 121 2.14 17.18 -0.64
CA ARG A 121 2.63 15.86 -1.06
C ARG A 121 2.00 14.71 -0.26
N ASP A 122 1.82 14.87 1.06
CA ASP A 122 1.20 13.85 1.91
C ASP A 122 -0.26 13.64 1.49
N ILE A 123 -0.99 14.71 1.16
CA ILE A 123 -2.39 14.63 0.69
C ILE A 123 -2.48 13.81 -0.59
N LEU A 124 -1.58 14.02 -1.55
CA LEU A 124 -1.57 13.28 -2.82
C LEU A 124 -1.28 11.79 -2.65
N ILE A 125 -0.54 11.40 -1.61
CA ILE A 125 -0.28 9.99 -1.29
C ILE A 125 -1.45 9.39 -0.49
N PHE A 126 -2.05 10.20 0.38
CA PHE A 126 -3.11 9.75 1.27
C PHE A 126 -4.41 9.50 0.54
N ILE A 127 -4.75 10.26 -0.49
CA ILE A 127 -5.96 10.03 -1.29
C ILE A 127 -5.95 8.60 -1.89
N PRO A 128 -4.91 8.16 -2.62
CA PRO A 128 -4.81 6.78 -3.08
C PRO A 128 -4.70 5.75 -1.96
N ALA A 129 -3.94 6.05 -0.89
CA ALA A 129 -3.82 5.13 0.25
C ALA A 129 -5.15 4.93 1.00
N SER A 130 -6.06 5.90 0.91
CA SER A 130 -7.41 5.85 1.45
C SER A 130 -8.48 5.59 0.38
N TYR A 131 -8.08 5.01 -0.77
CA TYR A 131 -8.95 4.75 -1.92
C TYR A 131 -10.32 4.23 -1.52
N VAL A 132 -10.37 3.20 -0.67
CA VAL A 132 -11.63 2.59 -0.20
C VAL A 132 -12.58 3.61 0.44
N VAL A 133 -12.04 4.47 1.30
CA VAL A 133 -12.83 5.46 2.04
C VAL A 133 -13.28 6.56 1.09
N VAL A 134 -12.39 7.01 0.21
CA VAL A 134 -12.67 8.04 -0.80
C VAL A 134 -13.74 7.55 -1.78
N ASP A 135 -13.57 6.34 -2.32
CA ASP A 135 -14.53 5.71 -3.24
C ASP A 135 -15.92 5.59 -2.60
N TYR A 136 -15.99 5.11 -1.35
CA TYR A 136 -17.25 5.00 -0.62
C TYR A 136 -17.93 6.38 -0.45
N VAL A 137 -17.17 7.42 -0.07
CA VAL A 137 -17.71 8.78 0.10
C VAL A 137 -18.19 9.37 -1.23
N ILE A 138 -17.44 9.19 -2.32
CA ILE A 138 -17.82 9.67 -3.66
C ILE A 138 -19.13 9.00 -4.09
N ARG A 139 -19.27 7.69 -3.87
CA ARG A 139 -20.48 6.94 -4.22
C ARG A 139 -21.68 7.26 -3.31
N LEU A 140 -21.45 7.73 -2.09
CA LEU A 140 -22.50 8.12 -1.16
C LEU A 140 -23.20 9.43 -1.59
N ILE A 141 -22.49 10.33 -2.29
CA ILE A 141 -22.99 11.66 -2.65
C ILE A 141 -23.62 11.60 -4.04
N PRO A 142 -24.96 11.75 -4.18
CA PRO A 142 -25.66 11.53 -5.45
C PRO A 142 -25.17 12.40 -6.61
N PHE A 143 -24.81 13.67 -6.33
CA PHE A 143 -24.28 14.59 -7.35
C PHE A 143 -22.89 14.20 -7.86
N LEU A 144 -22.09 13.48 -7.07
CA LEU A 144 -20.78 12.97 -7.48
C LEU A 144 -20.85 11.58 -8.13
N GLY A 145 -22.04 10.98 -8.24
CA GLY A 145 -22.26 9.65 -8.83
C GLY A 145 -21.59 9.44 -10.19
N PRO A 146 -21.69 10.39 -11.15
CA PRO A 146 -21.00 10.28 -12.44
C PRO A 146 -19.47 10.26 -12.33
N LEU A 147 -18.90 10.90 -11.30
CA LEU A 147 -17.47 10.89 -11.04
C LEU A 147 -17.00 9.56 -10.44
N GLY A 148 -17.89 8.78 -9.83
CA GLY A 148 -17.56 7.51 -9.17
C GLY A 148 -16.90 6.45 -10.07
N SER A 149 -16.99 6.58 -11.39
CA SER A 149 -16.35 5.66 -12.34
C SER A 149 -15.04 6.16 -12.96
N ILE A 150 -14.70 7.45 -12.78
CA ILE A 150 -13.56 8.10 -13.46
C ILE A 150 -12.63 8.80 -12.45
N TRP A 151 -13.05 8.92 -11.20
CA TRP A 151 -12.33 9.72 -10.21
C TRP A 151 -10.91 9.19 -9.96
N ASP A 152 -10.71 7.88 -9.99
CA ASP A 152 -9.41 7.28 -9.73
C ASP A 152 -8.46 7.46 -10.91
N GLU A 153 -8.94 7.42 -12.16
CA GLU A 153 -8.15 7.84 -13.32
C GLU A 153 -7.77 9.33 -13.23
N LEU A 154 -8.70 10.20 -12.83
CA LEU A 154 -8.43 11.63 -12.68
C LEU A 154 -7.37 11.90 -11.63
N VAL A 155 -7.44 11.23 -10.47
CA VAL A 155 -6.43 11.38 -9.40
C VAL A 155 -5.08 10.82 -9.87
N LEU A 156 -5.07 9.68 -10.56
CA LEU A 156 -3.83 9.10 -11.10
C LEU A 156 -3.14 10.07 -12.06
N VAL A 157 -3.90 10.61 -13.03
CA VAL A 157 -3.43 11.60 -14.00
C VAL A 157 -2.95 12.87 -13.31
N LEU A 158 -3.70 13.39 -12.34
CA LEU A 158 -3.31 14.55 -11.54
C LEU A 158 -1.98 14.32 -10.83
N CYS A 159 -1.79 13.17 -10.19
CA CYS A 159 -0.55 12.81 -9.51
C CYS A 159 0.65 12.74 -10.47
N PHE A 160 0.45 12.19 -11.68
CA PHE A 160 1.49 12.21 -12.73
C PHE A 160 1.84 13.64 -13.15
N PHE A 161 0.85 14.49 -13.42
CA PHE A 161 1.06 15.88 -13.81
C PHE A 161 1.79 16.65 -12.71
N VAL A 162 1.35 16.54 -11.46
CA VAL A 162 1.97 17.22 -10.32
C VAL A 162 3.40 16.75 -10.11
N TYR A 163 3.67 15.44 -10.24
CA TYR A 163 5.03 14.93 -10.16
C TYR A 163 5.92 15.53 -11.26
N PHE A 164 5.45 15.52 -12.51
CA PHE A 164 6.20 16.04 -13.66
C PHE A 164 6.46 17.55 -13.57
N ILE A 165 5.45 18.32 -13.18
CA ILE A 165 5.57 19.77 -12.96
C ILE A 165 6.58 20.06 -11.85
N ASN A 166 6.50 19.37 -10.71
CA ASN A 166 7.47 19.52 -9.62
C ASN A 166 8.89 19.16 -10.06
N ARG A 167 9.03 18.18 -10.95
CA ARG A 167 10.31 17.76 -11.49
C ARG A 167 10.93 18.84 -12.39
N ILE A 168 10.14 19.44 -13.29
CA ILE A 168 10.55 20.59 -14.12
C ILE A 168 10.96 21.77 -13.22
N TYR A 169 10.12 22.15 -12.25
CA TYR A 169 10.42 23.27 -11.34
C TYR A 169 11.64 23.03 -10.45
N SER A 170 12.02 21.78 -10.23
CA SER A 170 13.23 21.47 -9.48
C SER A 170 14.53 21.80 -10.25
N GLY A 171 14.45 22.12 -11.54
CA GLY A 171 15.62 22.37 -12.39
C GLY A 171 16.50 21.13 -12.53
N GLY A 172 15.91 19.93 -12.53
CA GLY A 172 16.62 18.66 -12.57
C GLY A 172 17.42 18.35 -11.30
N LYS A 173 16.91 18.76 -10.13
CA LYS A 173 17.39 18.32 -8.80
C LYS A 173 16.69 17.04 -8.34
N ILE A 174 15.47 16.81 -8.80
CA ILE A 174 14.69 15.61 -8.50
C ILE A 174 15.04 14.53 -9.53
N ASN A 175 15.67 13.45 -9.09
CA ASN A 175 15.86 12.25 -9.91
C ASN A 175 14.70 11.27 -9.68
N TYR A 176 14.47 10.42 -10.68
CA TYR A 176 13.53 9.32 -10.57
C TYR A 176 14.04 8.27 -9.55
N ASN A 177 13.13 7.84 -8.66
CA ASN A 177 13.42 6.81 -7.68
C ASN A 177 13.21 5.42 -8.29
N PHE A 178 14.28 4.86 -8.86
CA PHE A 178 14.25 3.53 -9.45
C PHE A 178 14.27 2.44 -8.37
N THR A 179 13.31 1.52 -8.46
CA THR A 179 13.20 0.37 -7.56
C THR A 179 13.52 -0.95 -8.29
N PRO A 180 13.85 -2.04 -7.55
CA PRO A 180 14.06 -3.35 -8.14
C PRO A 180 12.84 -3.93 -8.88
N MET A 181 11.62 -3.48 -8.54
CA MET A 181 10.38 -3.96 -9.17
C MET A 181 10.00 -3.19 -10.43
N ASP A 182 10.62 -2.04 -10.71
CA ASP A 182 10.25 -1.22 -11.88
C ASP A 182 10.43 -2.01 -13.18
N LEU A 183 11.55 -2.73 -13.33
CA LEU A 183 11.82 -3.48 -14.55
C LEU A 183 10.83 -4.63 -14.79
N PRO A 184 10.61 -5.56 -13.84
CA PRO A 184 9.57 -6.58 -13.98
C PRO A 184 8.19 -6.01 -14.32
N LEU A 185 7.80 -4.90 -13.67
CA LEU A 185 6.51 -4.27 -13.91
C LEU A 185 6.42 -3.61 -15.29
N ILE A 186 7.49 -2.95 -15.76
CA ILE A 186 7.54 -2.39 -17.13
C ILE A 186 7.44 -3.52 -18.15
N ILE A 187 8.19 -4.61 -17.99
CA ILE A 187 8.11 -5.77 -18.89
C ILE A 187 6.68 -6.33 -18.89
N TYR A 188 6.07 -6.48 -17.71
CA TYR A 188 4.71 -6.97 -17.58
C TYR A 188 3.70 -6.07 -18.31
N ILE A 189 3.82 -4.75 -18.16
CA ILE A 189 2.98 -3.76 -18.88
C ILE A 189 3.18 -3.89 -20.40
N VAL A 190 4.43 -3.98 -20.87
CA VAL A 190 4.73 -4.13 -22.31
C VAL A 190 4.12 -5.41 -22.86
N LEU A 191 4.25 -6.53 -22.14
CA LEU A 191 3.62 -7.80 -22.52
C LEU A 191 2.08 -7.68 -22.56
N GLY A 192 1.49 -6.95 -21.60
CA GLY A 192 0.07 -6.64 -21.59
C GLY A 192 -0.38 -5.84 -22.81
N ILE A 193 0.37 -4.80 -23.18
CA ILE A 193 0.11 -4.00 -24.37
C ILE A 193 0.21 -4.86 -25.63
N CYS A 194 1.27 -5.67 -25.77
CA CYS A 194 1.42 -6.61 -26.87
C CYS A 194 0.24 -7.60 -26.91
N HIS A 195 -0.22 -8.10 -25.77
CA HIS A 195 -1.35 -9.02 -25.69
C HIS A 195 -2.64 -8.40 -26.24
N VAL A 196 -2.93 -7.14 -25.86
CA VAL A 196 -4.08 -6.39 -26.38
C VAL A 196 -4.02 -6.27 -27.90
N PHE A 197 -2.85 -5.94 -28.47
CA PHE A 197 -2.71 -5.78 -29.91
C PHE A 197 -2.70 -7.10 -30.71
N ILE A 198 -2.21 -8.20 -30.13
CA ILE A 198 -2.07 -9.48 -30.84
C ILE A 198 -3.37 -10.29 -30.83
N LYS A 199 -4.11 -10.32 -29.71
CA LYS A 199 -5.22 -11.26 -29.51
C LYS A 199 -6.61 -10.67 -29.61
N SER A 200 -6.77 -9.35 -29.68
CA SER A 200 -8.06 -8.69 -29.51
C SER A 200 -8.99 -8.80 -30.73
N PRO A 201 -10.16 -9.48 -30.64
CA PRO A 201 -11.21 -9.41 -31.66
C PRO A 201 -12.00 -8.09 -31.60
N THR A 202 -12.06 -7.44 -30.42
CA THR A 202 -12.71 -6.14 -30.19
C THR A 202 -11.85 -5.28 -29.27
N LEU A 203 -11.32 -4.18 -29.81
CA LEU A 203 -10.35 -3.33 -29.12
C LEU A 203 -10.89 -2.78 -27.80
N SER A 204 -12.17 -2.38 -27.76
CA SER A 204 -12.81 -1.79 -26.57
C SER A 204 -12.78 -2.74 -25.37
N ILE A 205 -13.18 -4.01 -25.55
CA ILE A 205 -13.19 -5.01 -24.47
C ILE A 205 -11.77 -5.29 -23.98
N SER A 206 -10.80 -5.32 -24.89
CA SER A 206 -9.41 -5.58 -24.54
C SER A 206 -8.76 -4.40 -23.79
N ILE A 207 -9.13 -3.16 -24.12
CA ILE A 207 -8.72 -1.96 -23.37
C ILE A 207 -9.31 -1.98 -21.96
N GLU A 208 -10.59 -2.32 -21.80
CA GLU A 208 -11.21 -2.46 -20.48
C GLU A 208 -10.56 -3.57 -19.65
N GLY A 209 -10.26 -4.72 -20.26
CA GLY A 209 -9.52 -5.80 -19.61
C GLY A 209 -8.10 -5.39 -19.21
N PHE A 210 -7.41 -4.63 -20.06
CA PHE A 210 -6.10 -4.07 -19.73
C PHE A 210 -6.20 -3.09 -18.55
N ARG A 211 -7.18 -2.17 -18.59
CA ARG A 211 -7.44 -1.21 -17.52
C ARG A 211 -7.63 -1.92 -16.18
N ALA A 212 -8.47 -2.96 -16.14
CA ALA A 212 -8.79 -3.70 -14.92
C ALA A 212 -7.58 -4.39 -14.26
N VAL A 213 -6.51 -4.70 -15.01
CA VAL A 213 -5.33 -5.44 -14.53
C VAL A 213 -4.13 -4.53 -14.29
N TYR A 214 -3.88 -3.58 -15.20
CA TYR A 214 -2.65 -2.80 -15.21
C TYR A 214 -2.80 -1.42 -14.55
N GLN A 215 -4.01 -0.89 -14.39
CA GLN A 215 -4.24 0.42 -13.74
C GLN A 215 -3.70 0.46 -12.32
N GLN A 216 -3.85 -0.63 -11.57
CA GLN A 216 -3.38 -0.76 -10.20
C GLN A 216 -1.84 -0.68 -10.11
N ILE A 217 -1.15 -1.08 -11.18
CA ILE A 217 0.32 -1.01 -11.26
C ILE A 217 0.79 0.44 -11.46
N PHE A 218 0.02 1.31 -12.10
CA PHE A 218 0.42 2.72 -12.22
C PHE A 218 0.48 3.43 -10.86
N TRP A 219 -0.38 3.06 -9.91
CA TRP A 219 -0.31 3.57 -8.54
C TRP A 219 1.01 3.24 -7.85
N TYR A 220 1.63 2.10 -8.18
CA TYR A 220 2.95 1.74 -7.67
C TYR A 220 4.01 2.76 -8.08
N PHE A 221 4.09 3.11 -9.37
CA PHE A 221 5.09 4.06 -9.86
C PHE A 221 4.91 5.45 -9.25
N ILE A 222 3.67 5.87 -9.03
CA ILE A 222 3.39 7.13 -8.34
C ILE A 222 3.85 7.03 -6.88
N ALA A 223 3.45 5.99 -6.16
CA ALA A 223 3.78 5.82 -4.76
C ALA A 223 5.30 5.83 -4.52
N THR A 224 6.10 5.18 -5.37
CA THR A 224 7.57 5.15 -5.24
C THR A 224 8.23 6.50 -5.49
N GLN A 225 7.60 7.38 -6.27
CA GLN A 225 8.10 8.73 -6.50
C GLN A 225 7.76 9.70 -5.38
N PHE A 226 6.63 9.51 -4.70
CA PHE A 226 6.21 10.38 -3.61
C PHE A 226 6.73 9.92 -2.23
N VAL A 227 6.82 8.61 -1.98
CA VAL A 227 7.33 8.04 -0.73
C VAL A 227 8.85 7.88 -0.83
N LYS A 228 9.60 8.89 -0.40
CA LYS A 228 11.08 8.87 -0.48
C LYS A 228 11.77 8.61 0.85
N ASN A 229 11.13 8.95 1.95
CA ASN A 229 11.72 8.83 3.29
C ASN A 229 10.99 7.80 4.15
N ILE A 230 11.69 7.28 5.15
CA ILE A 230 11.12 6.36 6.16
C ILE A 230 9.91 6.99 6.85
N ASN A 231 9.96 8.29 7.14
CA ASN A 231 8.86 9.03 7.75
C ASN A 231 7.60 9.06 6.85
N ASP A 232 7.79 9.16 5.53
CA ASP A 232 6.68 9.16 4.57
C ASP A 232 6.04 7.76 4.53
N SER A 233 6.87 6.71 4.56
CA SER A 233 6.41 5.32 4.65
C SER A 233 5.63 5.07 5.95
N GLU A 234 6.13 5.56 7.09
CA GLU A 234 5.47 5.40 8.38
C GLU A 234 4.11 6.10 8.43
N LYS A 235 4.00 7.31 7.88
CA LYS A 235 2.72 8.02 7.74
C LYS A 235 1.70 7.21 6.94
N VAL A 236 2.09 6.68 5.78
CA VAL A 236 1.21 5.86 4.93
C VAL A 236 0.79 4.58 5.62
N ILE A 237 1.73 3.88 6.27
CA ILE A 237 1.44 2.65 7.02
C ILE A 237 0.47 2.94 8.17
N ASN A 238 0.69 4.03 8.92
CA ASN A 238 -0.20 4.42 10.01
C ASN A 238 -1.61 4.78 9.51
N LEU A 239 -1.73 5.42 8.34
CA LEU A 239 -3.01 5.68 7.70
C LEU A 239 -3.72 4.36 7.31
N MET A 240 -3.01 3.44 6.69
CA MET A 240 -3.54 2.11 6.33
C MET A 240 -4.01 1.35 7.57
N ILE A 241 -3.23 1.38 8.66
CA ILE A 241 -3.59 0.75 9.95
C ILE A 241 -4.84 1.42 10.54
N ALA A 242 -4.96 2.74 10.49
CA ALA A 242 -6.14 3.45 10.98
C ALA A 242 -7.40 3.10 10.18
N ILE A 243 -7.29 3.00 8.84
CA ILE A 243 -8.38 2.51 7.98
C ILE A 243 -8.71 1.06 8.34
N GLY A 244 -7.70 0.21 8.50
CA GLY A 244 -7.86 -1.19 8.92
C GLY A 244 -8.59 -1.33 10.25
N LEU A 245 -8.27 -0.48 11.24
CA LEU A 245 -8.98 -0.42 12.52
C LEU A 245 -10.45 -0.09 12.33
N PHE A 246 -10.76 0.96 11.56
CA PHE A 246 -12.13 1.35 11.26
C PHE A 246 -12.89 0.20 10.58
N LEU A 247 -12.28 -0.42 9.56
CA LEU A 247 -12.87 -1.55 8.85
C LEU A 247 -13.11 -2.75 9.78
N GLY A 248 -12.16 -3.07 10.67
CA GLY A 248 -12.26 -4.16 11.63
C GLY A 248 -13.32 -3.93 12.70
N LEU A 249 -13.42 -2.71 13.23
CA LEU A 249 -14.48 -2.31 14.17
C LEU A 249 -15.86 -2.37 13.50
N HIS A 250 -15.98 -1.84 12.29
CA HIS A 250 -17.25 -1.86 11.55
C HIS A 250 -17.65 -3.28 11.15
N ALA A 251 -16.70 -4.15 10.77
CA ALA A 251 -16.94 -5.56 10.53
C ALA A 251 -17.41 -6.30 11.79
N THR A 252 -16.80 -6.00 12.95
CA THR A 252 -17.20 -6.55 14.24
C THR A 252 -18.63 -6.12 14.60
N TYR A 253 -18.95 -4.84 14.40
CA TYR A 253 -20.30 -4.32 14.58
C TYR A 253 -21.32 -5.03 13.68
N GLN A 254 -21.05 -5.16 12.38
CA GLN A 254 -21.95 -5.83 11.44
C GLN A 254 -22.24 -7.28 11.84
N TYR A 255 -21.21 -7.99 12.32
CA TYR A 255 -21.35 -9.36 12.78
C TYR A 255 -22.23 -9.47 14.04
N ILE A 256 -21.99 -8.61 15.05
CA ILE A 256 -22.79 -8.59 16.29
C ILE A 256 -24.24 -8.17 16.02
N ALA A 257 -24.44 -7.16 15.17
CA ALA A 257 -25.76 -6.66 14.79
C ALA A 257 -26.49 -7.57 13.78
N LYS A 258 -25.85 -8.66 13.31
CA LYS A 258 -26.41 -9.62 12.33
C LYS A 258 -26.96 -8.93 11.08
N VAL A 259 -26.23 -7.94 10.56
CA VAL A 259 -26.65 -7.19 9.37
C VAL A 259 -26.76 -8.16 8.19
N PRO A 260 -27.91 -8.19 7.47
CA PRO A 260 -28.09 -9.07 6.32
C PRO A 260 -27.15 -8.66 5.18
N MET A 261 -26.65 -9.64 4.45
CA MET A 261 -25.76 -9.40 3.32
C MET A 261 -26.50 -8.68 2.17
N PRO A 262 -25.89 -7.69 1.50
CA PRO A 262 -26.48 -7.06 0.32
C PRO A 262 -26.64 -8.09 -0.81
N GLY A 263 -27.82 -8.13 -1.43
CA GLY A 263 -28.22 -9.16 -2.41
C GLY A 263 -27.33 -9.27 -3.66
N ASN A 264 -26.54 -8.24 -3.99
CA ASN A 264 -25.68 -8.22 -5.18
C ASN A 264 -24.43 -9.14 -5.09
N TRP A 265 -24.13 -9.68 -3.91
CA TRP A 265 -22.93 -10.49 -3.66
C TRP A 265 -23.23 -11.88 -3.07
N VAL A 266 -24.50 -12.28 -3.05
CA VAL A 266 -24.90 -13.62 -2.63
C VAL A 266 -24.63 -14.56 -3.80
N ASP A 267 -23.52 -15.30 -3.75
CA ASP A 267 -23.28 -16.39 -4.69
C ASP A 267 -24.42 -17.42 -4.59
N VAL A 268 -24.91 -17.87 -5.74
CA VAL A 268 -25.99 -18.86 -5.86
C VAL A 268 -25.52 -20.19 -5.25
N GLY A 269 -25.71 -20.37 -3.95
CA GLY A 269 -25.31 -21.59 -3.22
C GLY A 269 -24.74 -21.39 -1.80
N GLU A 270 -24.50 -20.17 -1.32
CA GLU A 270 -24.03 -19.96 0.06
C GLU A 270 -25.20 -19.96 1.08
N SER A 271 -25.14 -20.87 2.05
CA SER A 271 -26.11 -20.99 3.16
C SER A 271 -25.84 -20.06 4.35
N ILE A 272 -24.87 -19.14 4.21
CA ILE A 272 -24.40 -18.28 5.30
C ILE A 272 -25.17 -16.95 5.26
N SER A 273 -26.06 -16.74 6.22
CA SER A 273 -26.96 -15.56 6.26
C SER A 273 -26.31 -14.26 6.75
N THR A 274 -25.14 -14.31 7.39
CA THR A 274 -24.45 -13.13 7.93
C THR A 274 -22.94 -13.22 7.75
N ARG A 275 -22.38 -12.36 6.89
CA ARG A 275 -20.94 -12.18 6.67
C ARG A 275 -20.59 -10.70 6.83
N ALA A 276 -19.46 -10.39 7.45
CA ALA A 276 -19.00 -9.01 7.54
C ALA A 276 -18.37 -8.54 6.22
N TYR A 277 -18.81 -7.39 5.70
CA TYR A 277 -18.35 -6.80 4.44
C TYR A 277 -17.92 -5.32 4.59
N SER A 278 -18.15 -4.74 5.77
CA SER A 278 -17.85 -3.35 6.11
C SER A 278 -18.35 -2.36 5.03
N ILE A 279 -17.63 -1.27 4.78
CA ILE A 279 -17.92 -0.33 3.68
C ILE A 279 -17.45 -0.84 2.31
N ILE A 280 -16.76 -1.99 2.26
CA ILE A 280 -16.20 -2.59 1.04
C ILE A 280 -17.31 -3.21 0.16
N GLY A 281 -18.38 -3.70 0.78
CA GLY A 281 -19.48 -4.39 0.09
C GLY A 281 -19.23 -5.88 -0.19
N SER A 282 -17.97 -6.30 -0.39
CA SER A 282 -17.59 -7.71 -0.58
C SER A 282 -16.80 -8.27 0.62
N PRO A 283 -17.28 -9.35 1.28
CA PRO A 283 -16.53 -10.02 2.36
C PRO A 283 -15.16 -10.55 1.94
N ASN A 284 -15.02 -11.03 0.70
CA ASN A 284 -13.77 -11.59 0.18
C ASN A 284 -12.70 -10.50 -0.04
N VAL A 285 -13.11 -9.34 -0.57
CA VAL A 285 -12.22 -8.19 -0.75
C VAL A 285 -11.80 -7.64 0.61
N LEU A 286 -12.74 -7.50 1.55
CA LEU A 286 -12.44 -7.09 2.93
C LEU A 286 -11.44 -8.05 3.60
N GLY A 287 -11.64 -9.36 3.45
CA GLY A 287 -10.72 -10.37 3.94
C GLY A 287 -9.31 -10.18 3.39
N SER A 288 -9.18 -9.99 2.08
CA SER A 288 -7.90 -9.74 1.40
C SER A 288 -7.19 -8.48 1.92
N ILE A 289 -7.93 -7.40 2.20
CA ILE A 289 -7.39 -6.19 2.82
C ILE A 289 -6.82 -6.49 4.21
N PHE A 290 -7.56 -7.23 5.04
CA PHE A 290 -7.08 -7.62 6.36
C PHE A 290 -5.82 -8.50 6.30
N VAL A 291 -5.74 -9.45 5.36
CA VAL A 291 -4.54 -10.28 5.17
C VAL A 291 -3.29 -9.41 4.93
N LEU A 292 -3.43 -8.30 4.21
CA LEU A 292 -2.33 -7.37 3.95
C LEU A 292 -2.03 -6.43 5.13
N PHE A 293 -3.06 -5.97 5.85
CA PHE A 293 -2.91 -4.94 6.89
C PHE A 293 -2.51 -5.52 8.26
N ILE A 294 -2.94 -6.74 8.60
CA ILE A 294 -2.60 -7.38 9.88
C ILE A 294 -1.08 -7.51 10.08
N PRO A 295 -0.29 -8.01 9.11
CA PRO A 295 1.16 -8.09 9.26
C PRO A 295 1.83 -6.71 9.43
N LEU A 296 1.30 -5.66 8.79
CA LEU A 296 1.80 -4.30 8.94
C LEU A 296 1.58 -3.78 10.37
N ALA A 297 0.35 -3.92 10.89
CA ALA A 297 0.03 -3.54 12.27
C ALA A 297 0.87 -4.32 13.29
N PHE A 298 1.00 -5.64 13.10
CA PHE A 298 1.80 -6.48 13.97
C PHE A 298 3.29 -6.06 13.94
N SER A 299 3.84 -5.80 12.76
CA SER A 299 5.23 -5.36 12.59
C SER A 299 5.49 -4.00 13.25
N MET A 300 4.57 -3.04 13.11
CA MET A 300 4.64 -1.75 13.80
C MET A 300 4.56 -1.91 15.34
N GLY A 301 3.74 -2.82 15.84
CA GLY A 301 3.69 -3.17 17.26
C GLY A 301 5.01 -3.75 17.78
N VAL A 302 5.68 -4.61 17.01
CA VAL A 302 6.99 -5.18 17.37
C VAL A 302 8.10 -4.13 17.33
N ALA A 303 8.09 -3.26 16.30
CA ALA A 303 9.14 -2.26 16.07
C ALA A 303 9.11 -1.11 17.10
N ASN A 304 7.92 -0.74 17.57
CA ASN A 304 7.77 0.36 18.52
C ASN A 304 8.31 0.00 19.92
N LYS A 305 8.71 1.00 20.70
CA LYS A 305 9.19 0.80 22.10
C LYS A 305 8.17 1.20 23.15
N GLU A 306 7.31 2.15 22.82
CA GLU A 306 6.32 2.70 23.74
C GLU A 306 5.17 1.74 23.99
N LYS A 307 4.88 1.45 25.26
CA LYS A 307 3.83 0.49 25.65
C LYS A 307 2.43 0.87 25.12
N LYS A 308 2.09 2.18 25.13
CA LYS A 308 0.79 2.67 24.66
C LYS A 308 0.60 2.43 23.16
N LEU A 309 1.59 2.80 22.35
CA LEU A 309 1.56 2.57 20.90
C LEU A 309 1.56 1.09 20.56
N LYS A 310 2.33 0.26 21.28
CA LYS A 310 2.26 -1.20 21.13
C LYS A 310 0.85 -1.74 21.32
N LEU A 311 0.19 -1.33 22.40
CA LEU A 311 -1.17 -1.76 22.70
C LEU A 311 -2.13 -1.33 21.59
N PHE A 312 -1.99 -0.11 21.07
CA PHE A 312 -2.78 0.37 19.94
C PHE A 312 -2.59 -0.51 18.68
N TYR A 313 -1.35 -0.78 18.27
CA TYR A 313 -1.08 -1.59 17.09
C TYR A 313 -1.55 -3.04 17.24
N TYR A 314 -1.30 -3.68 18.39
CA TYR A 314 -1.75 -5.04 18.62
C TYR A 314 -3.28 -5.13 18.79
N GLY A 315 -3.90 -4.15 19.44
CA GLY A 315 -5.36 -4.04 19.51
C GLY A 315 -5.98 -3.87 18.12
N THR A 316 -5.35 -3.06 17.26
CA THR A 316 -5.79 -2.89 15.87
C THR A 316 -5.64 -4.19 15.07
N ALA A 317 -4.51 -4.88 15.20
CA ALA A 317 -4.33 -6.20 14.60
C ALA A 317 -5.38 -7.20 15.07
N LEU A 318 -5.73 -7.20 16.36
CA LEU A 318 -6.78 -8.05 16.94
C LEU A 318 -8.15 -7.77 16.29
N PHE A 319 -8.57 -6.51 16.20
CA PHE A 319 -9.85 -6.16 15.56
C PHE A 319 -9.88 -6.53 14.07
N MET A 320 -8.76 -6.36 13.35
CA MET A 320 -8.66 -6.80 11.96
C MET A 320 -8.69 -8.32 11.82
N THR A 321 -8.04 -9.07 12.72
CA THR A 321 -8.11 -10.54 12.73
C THR A 321 -9.53 -11.03 13.07
N GLY A 322 -10.21 -10.39 14.04
CA GLY A 322 -11.62 -10.65 14.32
C GLY A 322 -12.50 -10.36 13.11
N GLY A 323 -12.32 -9.20 12.48
CA GLY A 323 -13.01 -8.83 11.24
C GLY A 323 -12.76 -9.84 10.11
N LEU A 324 -11.53 -10.32 9.94
CA LEU A 324 -11.16 -11.36 8.98
C LEU A 324 -11.95 -12.65 9.23
N LEU A 325 -12.07 -13.09 10.50
CA LEU A 325 -12.91 -14.24 10.85
C LEU A 325 -14.39 -13.97 10.54
N PHE A 326 -14.90 -12.79 10.86
CA PHE A 326 -16.30 -12.46 10.57
C PHE A 326 -16.63 -12.35 9.07
N THR A 327 -15.64 -12.23 8.19
CA THR A 327 -15.88 -12.29 6.74
C THR A 327 -16.26 -13.67 6.23
N MET A 328 -15.95 -14.74 6.99
CA MET A 328 -16.10 -16.15 6.58
C MET A 328 -15.46 -16.48 5.22
N SER A 329 -14.47 -15.68 4.77
CA SER A 329 -13.79 -15.90 3.51
C SER A 329 -12.70 -16.96 3.66
N ARG A 330 -13.01 -18.21 3.29
CA ARG A 330 -12.07 -19.34 3.35
C ARG A 330 -10.76 -19.04 2.63
N GLY A 331 -10.83 -18.40 1.47
CA GLY A 331 -9.64 -17.99 0.70
C GLY A 331 -8.77 -17.00 1.46
N ALA A 332 -9.36 -16.00 2.11
CA ALA A 332 -8.62 -15.03 2.91
C ALA A 332 -8.02 -15.66 4.17
N TRP A 333 -8.74 -16.59 4.82
CA TRP A 333 -8.23 -17.33 5.97
C TRP A 333 -7.01 -18.19 5.61
N LEU A 334 -7.07 -18.91 4.49
CA LEU A 334 -5.94 -19.70 3.98
C LEU A 334 -4.76 -18.81 3.60
N ALA A 335 -5.01 -17.68 2.93
CA ALA A 335 -3.96 -16.73 2.58
C ALA A 335 -3.29 -16.13 3.83
N PHE A 336 -4.07 -15.78 4.86
CA PHE A 336 -3.55 -15.30 6.13
C PHE A 336 -2.72 -16.36 6.85
N ALA A 337 -3.22 -17.59 6.94
CA ALA A 337 -2.49 -18.71 7.53
C ALA A 337 -1.17 -18.96 6.81
N PHE A 338 -1.19 -18.93 5.47
CA PHE A 338 0.02 -19.05 4.66
C PHE A 338 1.01 -17.89 4.91
N GLY A 339 0.52 -16.65 5.01
CA GLY A 339 1.35 -15.49 5.34
C GLY A 339 2.02 -15.61 6.72
N VAL A 340 1.26 -16.03 7.74
CA VAL A 340 1.79 -16.30 9.08
C VAL A 340 2.80 -17.44 9.06
N PHE A 341 2.54 -18.50 8.28
CA PHE A 341 3.47 -19.61 8.11
C PHE A 341 4.81 -19.13 7.53
N VAL A 342 4.79 -18.33 6.45
CA VAL A 342 5.99 -17.72 5.87
C VAL A 342 6.72 -16.85 6.89
N TYR A 343 6.00 -16.03 7.66
CA TYR A 343 6.57 -15.20 8.72
C TYR A 343 7.28 -16.04 9.79
N ILE A 344 6.63 -17.12 10.24
CA ILE A 344 7.21 -18.06 11.22
C ILE A 344 8.47 -18.71 10.66
N LEU A 345 8.45 -19.17 9.40
CA LEU A 345 9.62 -19.77 8.75
C LEU A 345 10.79 -18.78 8.68
N ALA A 346 10.52 -17.52 8.32
CA ALA A 346 11.55 -16.50 8.14
C ALA A 346 12.15 -16.02 9.47
N ILE A 347 11.34 -15.81 10.50
CA ILE A 347 11.77 -15.11 11.72
C ILE A 347 11.96 -16.06 12.91
N VAL A 348 10.98 -16.92 13.19
CA VAL A 348 10.96 -17.76 14.40
C VAL A 348 10.56 -19.19 14.06
N PRO A 349 11.44 -20.00 13.46
CA PRO A 349 11.12 -21.37 13.02
C PRO A 349 10.73 -22.31 14.17
N LYS A 350 10.94 -21.89 15.42
CA LYS A 350 10.50 -22.64 16.61
C LYS A 350 8.97 -22.67 16.77
N LEU A 351 8.23 -21.74 16.15
CA LEU A 351 6.76 -21.66 16.23
C LEU A 351 6.03 -22.52 15.19
N ILE A 352 6.75 -23.29 14.36
CA ILE A 352 6.14 -24.15 13.32
C ILE A 352 5.22 -25.21 13.93
N ILE A 353 5.66 -25.88 14.99
CA ILE A 353 4.90 -26.97 15.65
C ILE A 353 3.58 -26.47 16.26
N PRO A 354 3.56 -25.40 17.09
CA PRO A 354 2.29 -24.89 17.63
C PRO A 354 1.37 -24.32 16.53
N PHE A 355 1.94 -23.73 15.47
CA PHE A 355 1.15 -23.24 14.35
C PHE A 355 0.50 -24.37 13.53
N ALA A 356 1.24 -25.46 13.28
CA ALA A 356 0.69 -26.65 12.64
C ALA A 356 -0.43 -27.30 13.49
N GLY A 357 -0.29 -27.29 14.81
CA GLY A 357 -1.34 -27.71 15.73
C GLY A 357 -2.62 -26.87 15.62
N LEU A 358 -2.49 -25.54 15.57
CA LEU A 358 -3.63 -24.63 15.35
C LEU A 358 -4.28 -24.83 13.98
N GLY A 359 -3.48 -25.05 12.93
CA GLY A 359 -3.98 -25.36 11.59
C GLY A 359 -4.77 -26.68 11.55
N ALA A 360 -4.31 -27.71 12.26
CA ALA A 360 -5.03 -28.98 12.36
C ALA A 360 -6.37 -28.82 13.11
N VAL A 361 -6.39 -28.07 14.21
CA VAL A 361 -7.63 -27.74 14.95
C VAL A 361 -8.60 -26.97 14.03
N PHE A 362 -8.10 -25.99 13.28
CA PHE A 362 -8.93 -25.23 12.35
C PHE A 362 -9.56 -26.10 11.26
N ILE A 363 -8.83 -27.07 10.71
CA ILE A 363 -9.35 -28.02 9.70
C ILE A 363 -10.37 -28.98 10.33
N LEU A 364 -10.15 -29.41 11.58
CA LEU A 364 -11.03 -30.35 12.27
C LEU A 364 -12.35 -29.71 12.76
N PHE A 365 -12.35 -28.43 13.09
CA PHE A 365 -13.52 -27.72 13.62
C PHE A 365 -14.16 -26.70 12.65
N GLY A 366 -13.51 -26.38 11.53
CA GLY A 366 -13.93 -25.35 10.58
C GLY A 366 -14.14 -25.83 9.13
N GLY A 367 -14.18 -27.15 8.91
CA GLY A 367 -14.53 -27.79 7.63
C GLY A 367 -16.03 -27.91 7.42
#